data_AF-A0AAW2UAC5-F1
#
_entry.id   AF-A0AAW2UAC5-F1
#
_cell.length_a   1.000
_cell.length_b   1.000
_cell.length_c   1.000
_cell.angle_alpha   90.00
_cell.angle_beta   90.00
_cell.angle_gamma   90.00
#
_symmetry.space_group_name_H-M   'P 1'
#
loop_
_entity.id
_entity.type
_entity.pdbx_description
1 polymer ?
#
loop_
_entity_poly.entity_id
_entity_poly.type
_entity_poly.pdbx_seq_one_letter_code
_entity_poly.pdbx_strand_id
1 'polypeptide(L)'
;MDSANETNSELSGDVVVSDNDMDEHRLSEDDDNEHNFPVFNPMEMYNPSLKLGMIFCSKQEFKKAVQSYAIKQKRSVKFTKNDSFRVYAVCAGDGCQWKIHANKLKNEETFQINLYQDEHTCPQVFNVRNVKTSWLSENIPTGFQI
;
A
#
# COMPACT_ATOMS: atom_id res chain seq x y z
N MET A 1 24.56 -8.34 61.26
CA MET A 1 25.88 -7.91 60.76
C MET A 1 26.24 -8.90 59.68
N ASP A 2 26.05 -8.49 58.43
CA ASP A 2 26.90 -8.82 57.29
C ASP A 2 26.61 -7.76 56.22
N SER A 3 27.68 -7.32 55.58
CA SER A 3 27.87 -6.00 54.96
C SER A 3 27.44 -5.89 53.49
N ALA A 4 27.44 -4.64 53.02
CA ALA A 4 27.01 -4.08 51.74
C ALA A 4 27.76 -4.53 50.46
N ASN A 5 27.10 -4.30 49.32
CA ASN A 5 27.66 -3.70 48.08
C ASN A 5 26.44 -3.30 47.18
N GLU A 6 26.05 -2.03 47.01
CA GLU A 6 26.50 -1.04 45.99
C GLU A 6 26.70 -1.68 44.58
N THR A 7 26.17 -1.20 43.45
CA THR A 7 26.08 0.17 42.92
C THR A 7 25.01 0.29 41.81
N ASN A 8 24.50 1.51 41.68
CA ASN A 8 23.71 2.06 40.55
C ASN A 8 24.42 1.90 39.19
N SER A 9 23.66 1.61 38.13
CA SER A 9 24.06 1.86 36.74
C SER A 9 22.83 2.16 35.91
N GLU A 10 22.37 3.41 35.98
CA GLU A 10 21.64 4.05 34.88
C GLU A 10 22.49 4.07 33.63
N LEU A 11 21.89 3.81 32.46
CA LEU A 11 22.23 4.30 31.11
C LEU A 11 21.26 3.60 30.15
N SER A 12 20.13 4.24 29.85
CA SER A 12 19.96 5.14 28.70
C SER A 12 19.83 4.38 27.37
N GLY A 13 18.64 4.42 26.81
CA GLY A 13 18.38 3.93 25.46
C GLY A 13 16.95 4.24 25.05
N ASP A 14 16.51 5.49 25.22
CA ASP A 14 15.34 5.98 24.50
C ASP A 14 15.67 5.91 23.01
N VAL A 15 15.23 4.83 22.35
CA VAL A 15 15.20 4.78 20.90
C VAL A 15 14.09 5.72 20.48
N VAL A 16 14.46 6.98 20.26
CA VAL A 16 13.70 7.88 19.41
C VAL A 16 13.65 7.24 18.02
N VAL A 17 12.62 6.44 17.76
CA VAL A 17 12.30 6.04 16.40
C VAL A 17 11.84 7.32 15.72
N SER A 18 12.79 7.94 15.02
CA SER A 18 12.53 9.13 14.24
C SER A 18 11.62 8.71 13.09
N ASP A 19 10.31 8.88 13.27
CA ASP A 19 9.33 8.88 12.19
C ASP A 19 9.56 10.13 11.33
N ASN A 20 10.71 10.18 10.67
CA ASN A 20 10.95 11.10 9.58
C ASN A 20 10.22 10.52 8.35
N ASP A 21 8.89 10.59 8.38
CA ASP A 21 8.05 10.69 7.17
C ASP A 21 8.42 12.04 6.52
N MET A 22 9.60 12.11 5.91
CA MET A 22 9.98 13.24 5.06
C MET A 22 9.07 13.15 3.84
N ASP A 23 7.92 13.82 3.94
CA ASP A 23 6.99 14.08 2.85
C ASP A 23 7.73 14.97 1.84
N GLU A 24 8.63 14.37 1.05
CA GLU A 24 9.28 15.03 -0.07
C GLU A 24 8.23 15.21 -1.16
N HIS A 25 7.40 16.22 -0.95
CA HIS A 25 6.49 16.73 -1.94
C HIS A 25 7.29 17.52 -2.98
N ARG A 26 8.00 16.80 -3.85
CA ARG A 26 8.42 17.35 -5.14
C ARG A 26 7.34 17.06 -6.15
N LEU A 27 6.30 17.90 -6.15
CA LEU A 27 5.65 18.20 -7.43
C LEU A 27 6.69 18.98 -8.21
N SER A 28 7.28 18.37 -9.23
CA SER A 28 7.95 19.13 -10.27
C SER A 28 6.89 20.06 -10.87
N GLU A 29 7.00 21.33 -10.53
CA GLU A 29 6.35 22.41 -11.25
C GLU A 29 7.07 22.53 -12.60
N ASP A 30 6.28 22.61 -13.66
CA ASP A 30 6.70 22.95 -15.02
C ASP A 30 7.52 21.88 -15.76
N ASP A 31 6.84 20.84 -16.23
CA ASP A 31 7.18 20.24 -17.50
C ASP A 31 5.87 19.83 -18.19
N ASP A 32 5.39 20.66 -19.12
CA ASP A 32 4.43 20.30 -20.17
C ASP A 32 5.07 19.25 -21.12
N ASN A 33 5.76 18.24 -20.58
CA ASN A 33 6.05 17.05 -21.34
C ASN A 33 4.75 16.26 -21.40
N GLU A 34 4.22 16.21 -22.62
CA GLU A 34 3.23 15.28 -23.13
C GLU A 34 3.75 13.82 -23.06
N HIS A 35 4.25 13.40 -21.89
CA HIS A 35 4.43 12.01 -21.57
C HIS A 35 3.04 11.44 -21.37
N ASN A 36 2.49 10.87 -22.45
CA ASN A 36 1.20 10.20 -22.43
C ASN A 36 1.29 8.97 -21.50
N PHE A 37 1.07 9.20 -20.22
CA PHE A 37 1.02 8.15 -19.22
C PHE A 37 -0.16 7.22 -19.51
N PRO A 38 -0.02 5.91 -19.26
CA PRO A 38 -1.11 4.98 -19.51
C PRO A 38 -2.27 5.25 -18.55
N VAL A 39 -3.47 5.38 -19.09
CA VAL A 39 -4.71 5.42 -18.30
C VAL A 39 -5.14 3.98 -18.01
N PHE A 40 -5.49 3.71 -16.76
CA PHE A 40 -5.96 2.40 -16.33
C PHE A 40 -7.25 2.03 -17.06
N ASN A 41 -7.29 0.83 -17.64
CA ASN A 41 -8.49 0.29 -18.28
C ASN A 41 -9.34 -0.45 -17.24
N PRO A 42 -10.57 0.01 -16.94
CA PRO A 42 -11.44 -0.67 -15.97
C PRO A 42 -11.75 -2.13 -16.30
N MET A 43 -11.62 -2.54 -17.58
CA MET A 43 -11.77 -3.94 -17.99
C MET A 43 -10.68 -4.86 -17.42
N GLU A 44 -9.53 -4.30 -17.02
CA GLU A 44 -8.43 -5.03 -16.38
C GLU A 44 -8.59 -5.16 -14.87
N MET A 45 -9.70 -4.70 -14.27
CA MET A 45 -9.91 -4.68 -12.81
C MET A 45 -9.73 -6.04 -12.12
N TYR A 46 -10.05 -7.15 -12.80
CA TYR A 46 -9.87 -8.50 -12.25
C TYR A 46 -8.42 -9.00 -12.30
N ASN A 47 -7.60 -8.40 -13.15
CA ASN A 47 -6.20 -8.75 -13.32
C ASN A 47 -5.37 -7.51 -13.71
N PRO A 48 -5.22 -6.54 -12.81
CA PRO A 48 -4.63 -5.25 -13.16
C PRO A 48 -3.11 -5.37 -13.36
N SER A 49 -2.60 -4.72 -14.41
CA SER A 49 -1.16 -4.51 -14.63
C SER A 49 -0.77 -3.11 -14.16
N LEU A 50 -0.44 -2.98 -12.87
CA LEU A 50 -0.03 -1.71 -12.26
C LEU A 50 1.36 -1.30 -12.74
N LYS A 51 1.55 -0.01 -13.03
CA LYS A 51 2.83 0.55 -13.52
C LYS A 51 3.06 1.94 -12.96
N LEU A 52 4.33 2.32 -12.77
CA LEU A 52 4.70 3.70 -12.44
C LEU A 52 4.15 4.66 -13.50
N GLY A 53 3.63 5.80 -13.07
CA GLY A 53 3.04 6.83 -13.92
C GLY A 53 1.60 6.56 -14.36
N MET A 54 1.04 5.35 -14.15
CA MET A 54 -0.32 5.04 -14.57
C MET A 54 -1.37 5.91 -13.87
N ILE A 55 -2.36 6.36 -14.64
CA ILE A 55 -3.43 7.27 -14.21
C ILE A 55 -4.72 6.50 -14.00
N PHE A 56 -5.41 6.78 -12.90
CA PHE A 56 -6.73 6.27 -12.54
C PHE A 56 -7.74 7.41 -12.58
N CYS A 57 -8.94 7.12 -13.04
CA CYS A 57 -10.03 8.10 -13.12
C CYS A 57 -10.54 8.54 -11.74
N SER A 58 -10.23 7.78 -10.68
CA SER A 58 -10.56 8.14 -9.31
C SER A 58 -9.69 7.42 -8.28
N LYS A 59 -9.65 7.99 -7.07
CA LYS A 59 -9.13 7.31 -5.86
C LYS A 59 -9.74 5.93 -5.65
N GLN A 60 -11.04 5.78 -5.87
CA GLN A 60 -11.73 4.50 -5.63
C GLN A 60 -11.29 3.45 -6.65
N GLU A 61 -11.09 3.84 -7.90
CA GLU A 61 -10.59 2.95 -8.95
C GLU A 61 -9.17 2.47 -8.64
N PHE A 62 -8.27 3.39 -8.25
CA PHE A 62 -6.93 3.03 -7.78
C PHE A 62 -6.97 2.02 -6.62
N LYS A 63 -7.78 2.28 -5.59
CA LYS A 63 -7.89 1.37 -4.43
C LYS A 63 -8.41 -0.01 -4.83
N LYS A 64 -9.40 -0.09 -5.72
CA LYS A 64 -9.93 -1.37 -6.23
C LYS A 64 -8.86 -2.12 -7.03
N ALA A 65 -8.15 -1.45 -7.91
CA ALA A 65 -7.07 -2.07 -8.68
C ALA A 65 -5.94 -2.60 -7.78
N VAL A 66 -5.53 -1.84 -6.76
CA VAL A 66 -4.55 -2.29 -5.76
C VAL A 66 -5.05 -3.50 -4.96
N GLN A 67 -6.33 -3.52 -4.57
CA GLN A 67 -6.93 -4.65 -3.88
C GLN A 67 -6.98 -5.90 -4.75
N SER A 68 -7.44 -5.79 -6.02
CA SER A 68 -7.45 -6.89 -6.98
C SER A 68 -6.05 -7.44 -7.24
N TYR A 69 -5.05 -6.55 -7.41
CA TYR A 69 -3.65 -6.93 -7.52
C TYR A 69 -3.21 -7.77 -6.31
N ALA A 70 -3.45 -7.28 -5.10
CA ALA A 70 -3.05 -7.96 -3.86
C ALA A 70 -3.72 -9.34 -3.72
N ILE A 71 -5.02 -9.44 -4.03
CA ILE A 71 -5.78 -10.71 -4.01
C ILE A 71 -5.16 -11.72 -4.98
N LYS A 72 -4.88 -11.30 -6.23
CA LYS A 72 -4.25 -12.17 -7.23
C LYS A 72 -2.88 -12.66 -6.77
N GLN A 73 -2.10 -11.79 -6.16
CA GLN A 73 -0.77 -12.13 -5.63
C GLN A 73 -0.83 -12.92 -4.31
N LYS A 74 -2.02 -13.16 -3.75
CA LYS A 74 -2.24 -13.79 -2.43
C LYS A 74 -1.50 -13.05 -1.32
N ARG A 75 -1.58 -11.72 -1.37
CA ARG A 75 -0.97 -10.80 -0.42
C ARG A 75 -2.05 -10.00 0.28
N SER A 76 -1.73 -9.54 1.49
CA SER A 76 -2.51 -8.52 2.16
C SER A 76 -1.81 -7.18 2.01
N VAL A 77 -2.58 -6.13 1.75
CA VAL A 77 -2.11 -4.74 1.64
C VAL A 77 -2.88 -3.87 2.61
N LYS A 78 -2.22 -2.84 3.14
CA LYS A 78 -2.79 -1.83 4.03
C LYS A 78 -2.67 -0.46 3.36
N PHE A 79 -3.74 0.32 3.41
CA PHE A 79 -3.69 1.72 3.00
C PHE A 79 -3.21 2.58 4.18
N THR A 80 -2.02 3.16 4.08
CA THR A 80 -1.35 3.88 5.19
C THR A 80 -1.64 5.37 5.19
N LYS A 81 -1.83 5.97 4.01
CA LYS A 81 -2.37 7.32 3.83
C LYS A 81 -3.55 7.22 2.88
N ASN A 82 -4.65 7.92 3.17
CA ASN A 82 -5.88 7.88 2.38
C ASN A 82 -6.68 9.17 2.63
N ASP A 83 -6.17 10.27 2.08
CA ASP A 83 -6.82 11.58 2.15
C ASP A 83 -7.35 11.99 0.77
N SER A 84 -7.70 13.27 0.58
CA SER A 84 -8.22 13.80 -0.68
C SER A 84 -7.17 13.90 -1.78
N PHE A 85 -5.88 13.93 -1.45
CA PHE A 85 -4.78 14.19 -2.39
C PHE A 85 -3.84 13.01 -2.56
N ARG A 86 -3.75 12.09 -1.61
CA ARG A 86 -2.84 10.95 -1.67
C ARG A 86 -3.47 9.67 -1.13
N VAL A 87 -3.11 8.56 -1.77
CA VAL A 87 -3.39 7.21 -1.30
C VAL A 87 -2.14 6.37 -1.40
N TYR A 88 -1.65 5.92 -0.26
CA TYR A 88 -0.47 5.06 -0.17
C TYR A 88 -0.91 3.67 0.31
N ALA A 89 -0.37 2.64 -0.31
CA ALA A 89 -0.56 1.27 0.11
C ALA A 89 0.79 0.55 0.27
N VAL A 90 0.88 -0.25 1.32
CA VAL A 90 2.05 -1.09 1.62
C VAL A 90 1.60 -2.52 1.82
N CYS A 91 2.48 -3.48 1.63
CA CYS A 91 2.17 -4.86 1.98
C CYS A 91 2.10 -5.01 3.50
N ALA A 92 1.17 -5.84 3.97
CA ALA A 92 0.98 -6.12 5.40
C ALA A 92 1.99 -7.15 5.95
N GLY A 93 2.74 -7.83 5.08
CA GLY A 93 3.77 -8.79 5.49
C GLY A 93 4.93 -8.10 6.18
N ASP A 94 5.44 -8.72 7.24
CA ASP A 94 6.55 -8.16 8.01
C ASP A 94 7.80 -7.99 7.16
N GLY A 95 8.47 -6.85 7.29
CA GLY A 95 9.65 -6.47 6.48
C GLY A 95 9.42 -6.43 4.96
N CYS A 96 8.16 -6.44 4.49
CA CYS A 96 7.88 -6.46 3.06
C CYS A 96 8.16 -5.11 2.42
N GLN A 97 8.93 -5.10 1.34
CA GLN A 97 9.31 -3.84 0.67
C GLN A 97 8.28 -3.34 -0.35
N TRP A 98 7.25 -4.14 -0.65
CA TRP A 98 6.24 -3.75 -1.63
C TRP A 98 5.45 -2.53 -1.14
N LYS A 99 5.40 -1.51 -1.99
CA LYS A 99 4.67 -0.26 -1.75
C LYS A 99 4.26 0.42 -3.05
N ILE A 100 3.13 1.11 -3.01
CA ILE A 100 2.58 1.86 -4.13
C ILE A 100 1.94 3.14 -3.62
N HIS A 101 2.32 4.27 -4.21
CA HIS A 101 1.79 5.57 -3.86
C HIS A 101 1.11 6.18 -5.08
N ALA A 102 -0.04 6.81 -4.86
CA ALA A 102 -0.70 7.61 -5.88
C ALA A 102 -1.12 8.96 -5.32
N ASN A 103 -0.89 10.00 -6.11
CA ASN A 103 -1.27 11.38 -5.79
C ASN A 103 -2.32 11.86 -6.79
N LYS A 104 -3.21 12.75 -6.33
CA LYS A 104 -4.20 13.42 -7.15
C LYS A 104 -3.51 14.41 -8.10
N LEU A 105 -3.88 14.39 -9.39
CA LEU A 105 -3.39 15.40 -10.34
C LEU A 105 -4.08 16.75 -10.07
N LYS A 106 -3.38 17.85 -10.36
CA LYS A 106 -3.93 19.20 -10.13
C LYS A 106 -5.20 19.39 -10.96
N ASN A 107 -6.23 19.99 -10.35
CA ASN A 107 -7.49 20.37 -11.00
C ASN A 107 -8.34 19.20 -11.58
N GLU A 108 -8.01 17.95 -11.28
CA GLU A 108 -8.74 16.76 -11.74
C GLU A 108 -9.03 15.81 -10.58
N GLU A 109 -10.03 14.92 -10.71
CA GLU A 109 -10.28 13.82 -9.75
C GLU A 109 -9.44 12.57 -10.03
N THR A 110 -8.46 12.68 -10.93
CA THR A 110 -7.58 11.62 -11.37
C THR A 110 -6.43 11.40 -10.38
N PHE A 111 -5.93 10.17 -10.30
CA PHE A 111 -4.83 9.77 -9.41
C PHE A 111 -3.74 9.08 -10.21
N GLN A 112 -2.49 9.53 -10.05
CA GLN A 112 -1.34 8.99 -10.75
C GLN A 112 -0.42 8.24 -9.79
N ILE A 113 0.05 7.05 -10.19
CA ILE A 113 1.10 6.32 -9.45
C ILE A 113 2.43 7.06 -9.59
N ASN A 114 2.94 7.63 -8.50
CA ASN A 114 4.22 8.36 -8.47
C ASN A 114 5.36 7.55 -7.82
N LEU A 115 5.04 6.47 -7.10
CA LEU A 115 6.01 5.52 -6.58
C LEU A 115 5.42 4.12 -6.69
N TYR A 116 6.20 3.20 -7.24
CA TYR A 116 5.84 1.79 -7.28
C TYR A 116 7.05 0.89 -7.11
N GLN A 117 7.12 0.20 -5.97
CA GLN A 117 8.09 -0.85 -5.71
C GLN A 117 7.35 -2.19 -5.75
N ASP A 118 7.41 -2.88 -6.89
CA ASP A 118 6.69 -4.14 -7.15
C ASP A 118 7.44 -5.39 -6.66
N GLU A 119 8.20 -5.26 -5.58
CA GLU A 119 8.96 -6.36 -5.01
C GLU A 119 8.34 -6.81 -3.69
N HIS A 120 7.74 -8.00 -3.71
CA HIS A 120 7.32 -8.68 -2.49
C HIS A 120 8.46 -9.53 -1.92
N THR A 121 8.97 -9.13 -0.75
CA THR A 121 9.95 -9.93 0.03
C THR A 121 9.30 -10.83 1.08
N CYS A 122 7.97 -10.81 1.19
CA CYS A 122 7.19 -11.64 2.13
C CYS A 122 6.71 -12.98 1.50
N PRO A 123 6.34 -13.99 2.32
CA PRO A 123 5.71 -15.24 1.85
C PRO A 123 4.22 -15.09 1.52
N GLN A 124 3.71 -15.86 0.56
CA GLN A 124 2.30 -15.76 0.12
C GLN A 124 1.38 -16.20 1.25
N VAL A 125 0.29 -15.46 1.46
CA VAL A 125 -0.69 -15.77 2.51
C VAL A 125 -1.72 -16.73 1.94
N PHE A 126 -1.50 -18.03 2.13
CA PHE A 126 -2.44 -19.08 1.68
C PHE A 126 -3.54 -19.38 2.70
N ASN A 127 -3.49 -18.77 3.89
CA ASN A 127 -4.36 -19.09 5.01
C ASN A 127 -5.11 -17.85 5.49
N VAL A 128 -6.33 -17.65 5.00
CA VAL A 128 -7.23 -16.59 5.47
C VAL A 128 -8.11 -17.13 6.58
N ARG A 129 -7.63 -17.11 7.84
CA ARG A 129 -8.50 -17.46 8.98
C ARG A 129 -9.60 -16.42 9.27
N ASN A 130 -9.60 -15.25 8.61
CA ASN A 130 -10.49 -14.13 8.95
C ASN A 130 -11.02 -13.35 7.73
N VAL A 131 -11.63 -14.02 6.76
CA VAL A 131 -12.50 -13.30 5.79
C VAL A 131 -13.83 -13.03 6.48
N LYS A 132 -14.27 -11.77 6.53
CA LYS A 132 -15.62 -11.43 7.00
C LYS A 132 -16.63 -12.17 6.11
N THR A 133 -17.55 -12.91 6.73
CA THR A 133 -18.57 -13.73 6.07
C THR A 133 -19.37 -12.96 5.00
N SER A 134 -19.54 -11.65 5.16
CA SER A 134 -20.23 -10.78 4.20
C SER A 134 -19.57 -10.72 2.81
N TRP A 135 -18.24 -10.86 2.73
CA TRP A 135 -17.54 -10.87 1.44
C TRP A 135 -17.71 -12.21 0.70
N LEU A 136 -17.77 -13.30 1.48
CA LEU A 136 -17.91 -14.66 0.96
C LEU A 136 -19.29 -14.91 0.34
N SER A 137 -20.34 -14.27 0.88
CA SER A 137 -21.71 -14.39 0.35
C SER A 137 -21.93 -13.68 -0.99
N GLU A 138 -21.14 -12.65 -1.29
CA GLU A 138 -21.32 -11.84 -2.51
C GLU A 138 -20.47 -12.33 -3.69
N ASN A 139 -19.40 -13.09 -3.45
CA ASN A 139 -18.37 -13.35 -4.47
C ASN A 139 -17.95 -14.82 -4.63
N ILE A 140 -18.59 -15.77 -3.95
CA ILE A 140 -18.36 -17.20 -4.20
C ILE A 140 -19.49 -17.76 -5.07
N PRO A 141 -19.21 -18.20 -6.31
CA PRO A 141 -20.20 -18.92 -7.10
C PRO A 141 -20.59 -20.22 -6.38
N THR A 142 -21.89 -20.41 -6.20
CA THR A 142 -22.55 -21.49 -5.47
C THR A 142 -22.40 -22.86 -6.15
N GLY A 143 -21.16 -23.33 -6.32
CA GLY A 143 -20.91 -24.50 -7.16
C GLY A 143 -19.62 -25.27 -6.88
N PHE A 144 -19.08 -25.22 -5.67
CA PHE A 144 -17.99 -26.12 -5.28
C PHE A 144 -18.45 -27.02 -4.13
N GLN A 145 -18.93 -28.20 -4.49
CA GLN A 145 -19.16 -29.31 -3.58
C GLN A 145 -17.85 -30.09 -3.46
N ILE A 146 -17.40 -30.31 -2.22
CA ILE A 146 -16.29 -31.22 -1.86
C ILE A 146 -16.68 -32.67 -2.12
#